data_AF-A0A2N6AIG2-F1
#
_entry.id   AF-A0A2N6AIG2-F1
#
_cell.length_a   1.000
_cell.length_b   1.000
_cell.length_c   1.000
_cell.angle_alpha   90.00
_cell.angle_beta   90.00
_cell.angle_gamma   90.00
#
_symmetry.space_group_name_H-M   'P 1'
#
loop_
_entity.id
_entity.type
_entity.pdbx_description
1 polymer ?
#
loop_
_entity_poly.entity_id
_entity_poly.type
_entity_poly.pdbx_seq_one_letter_code
_entity_poly.pdbx_strand_id
1 'polypeptide(L)' 'EGSEGRKLSFLLQEMNREANTISSKSYHAEISHIVVSVKEELERIREQIQNIE' A
#
# COMPACT_ATOMS: atom_id res chain seq x y z
N GLU A 1 -15.68 9.04 16.19
CA GLU A 1 -14.62 8.19 15.61
C GLU A 1 -14.72 8.29 14.10
N GLY A 2 -13.71 8.89 13.49
CA GLY A 2 -13.83 9.61 12.21
C GLY A 2 -13.98 8.68 11.01
N SER A 3 -14.96 8.98 10.16
CA SER A 3 -15.18 8.27 8.90
C SER A 3 -13.98 8.33 7.94
N GLU A 4 -13.07 9.29 8.16
CA GLU A 4 -11.87 9.51 7.36
C GLU A 4 -10.84 8.38 7.51
N GLY A 5 -10.55 7.90 8.72
CA GLY A 5 -9.57 6.82 8.96
C GLY A 5 -9.95 5.50 8.29
N ARG A 6 -11.25 5.18 8.31
CA ARG A 6 -11.82 4.03 7.60
C ARG A 6 -11.72 4.16 6.07
N LYS A 7 -11.90 5.37 5.52
CA LYS A 7 -11.76 5.62 4.08
C LYS A 7 -10.30 5.49 3.63
N LEU A 8 -9.36 6.02 4.41
CA LEU A 8 -7.93 5.88 4.15
C LEU A 8 -7.47 4.41 4.24
N SER A 9 -7.99 3.66 5.21
CA SER A 9 -7.75 2.23 5.33
C SER A 9 -8.23 1.45 4.10
N PHE A 10 -9.39 1.79 3.53
CA PHE A 10 -9.88 1.19 2.30
C PHE A 10 -8.98 1.50 1.10
N LEU A 11 -8.57 2.77 0.93
CA LEU A 11 -7.66 3.15 -0.15
C LEU A 11 -6.31 2.42 -0.04
N LEU A 12 -5.79 2.28 1.17
CA LEU A 12 -4.54 1.56 1.41
C LEU A 12 -4.64 0.07 1.03
N GLN A 13 -5.79 -0.56 1.25
CA GLN A 13 -6.04 -1.92 0.81
C GLN A 13 -6.02 -2.03 -0.72
N GLU A 14 -6.69 -1.11 -1.42
CA GLU A 14 -6.72 -1.11 -2.88
C GLU A 14 -5.33 -0.83 -3.49
N MET A 15 -4.53 0.06 -2.88
CA MET A 15 -3.14 0.28 -3.30
C MET A 15 -2.26 -0.97 -3.13
N ASN A 16 -2.43 -1.70 -2.02
CA ASN A 16 -1.73 -2.97 -1.81
C ASN A 16 -2.15 -4.03 -2.84
N ARG A 17 -3.43 -4.08 -3.19
CA ARG A 17 -3.96 -4.97 -4.23
C ARG A 17 -3.33 -4.67 -5.59
N GLU A 18 -3.18 -3.40 -5.93
CA GLU A 18 -2.55 -2.98 -7.17
C GLU A 18 -1.06 -3.31 -7.19
N ALA A 19 -0.33 -3.04 -6.09
CA ALA A 19 1.08 -3.41 -5.98
C ALA A 19 1.31 -4.92 -6.18
N ASN A 20 0.42 -5.77 -5.65
CA ASN A 20 0.45 -7.22 -5.89
C ASN A 20 0.17 -7.60 -7.35
N THR A 21 -0.75 -6.87 -8.01
CA THR A 21 -1.05 -7.08 -9.43
C THR A 21 0.13 -6.71 -10.31
N ILE A 22 0.79 -5.58 -10.03
CA ILE A 22 2.02 -5.17 -10.72
C ILE A 22 3.12 -6.23 -10.49
N SER A 23 3.34 -6.66 -9.24
CA SER A 23 4.36 -7.67 -8.92
C SER A 23 4.14 -8.99 -9.66
N SER A 24 2.89 -9.43 -9.77
CA SER A 24 2.54 -10.74 -10.35
C SER A 24 2.50 -10.73 -11.87
N LYS A 25 2.38 -9.56 -12.49
CA LYS A 25 2.34 -9.39 -13.95
C LYS A 25 3.63 -8.81 -14.55
N SER A 26 4.57 -8.38 -13.72
CA SER A 26 5.86 -7.83 -14.18
C SER A 26 6.94 -8.89 -14.19
N TYR A 27 7.63 -9.05 -15.32
CA TYR A 27 8.74 -10.00 -15.48
C TYR A 27 10.13 -9.36 -15.35
N HIS A 28 10.19 -8.07 -15.02
CA HIS A 28 11.44 -7.32 -14.88
C HIS A 28 11.84 -7.19 -13.42
N ALA A 29 13.07 -7.60 -13.09
CA ALA A 29 13.60 -7.54 -11.72
C ALA A 29 13.59 -6.12 -11.13
N GLU A 30 13.85 -5.10 -11.96
CA GLU A 30 13.77 -3.69 -11.55
C GLU A 30 12.37 -3.32 -11.03
N ILE A 31 11.31 -3.77 -11.73
CA ILE A 31 9.94 -3.52 -11.30
C ILE A 31 9.65 -4.25 -9.97
N SER A 32 10.14 -5.47 -9.80
CA SER A 32 10.00 -6.20 -8.53
C SER A 32 10.64 -5.43 -7.36
N HIS A 33 11.83 -4.86 -7.55
CA HIS A 33 12.49 -4.03 -6.54
C HIS A 33 11.68 -2.77 -6.21
N ILE A 34 11.18 -2.06 -7.23
CA ILE A 34 10.33 -0.88 -7.04
C ILE A 34 9.06 -1.25 -6.25
N VAL A 35 8.42 -2.37 -6.57
CA VAL A 35 7.20 -2.83 -5.86
C VAL A 35 7.47 -3.14 -4.39
N VAL A 36 8.64 -3.68 -4.06
CA VAL A 36 9.04 -3.89 -2.65
C VAL A 36 9.10 -2.54 -1.92
N SER A 37 9.78 -1.55 -2.49
CA SER A 37 9.83 -0.20 -1.90
C SER A 37 8.44 0.44 -1.79
N VAL A 38 7.56 0.26 -2.78
CA VAL A 38 6.17 0.73 -2.70
C VAL A 38 5.45 0.10 -1.51
N LYS A 39 5.58 -1.22 -1.31
CA LYS A 39 4.94 -1.92 -0.19
C LYS A 39 5.46 -1.44 1.17
N GLU A 40 6.75 -1.12 1.28
CA GLU A 40 7.32 -0.53 2.49
C GLU A 40 6.70 0.84 2.80
N GLU A 41 6.54 1.71 1.79
CA GLU A 41 5.88 3.02 1.99
C GLU A 41 4.39 2.85 2.35
N LEU A 42 3.69 1.87 1.77
CA LEU A 42 2.31 1.57 2.12
C LEU A 42 2.18 1.15 3.60
N GLU A 43 3.12 0.37 4.15
CA GLU A 43 3.09 0.00 5.57
C GLU A 43 3.33 1.22 6.47
N ARG A 44 4.26 2.10 6.12
CA ARG A 44 4.47 3.36 6.88
C ARG A 44 3.22 4.24 6.90
N ILE A 45 2.49 4.31 5.77
CA ILE A 45 1.21 5.02 5.70
C ILE A 45 0.16 4.34 6.59
N ARG A 46 0.15 3.00 6.65
CA ARG A 46 -0.73 2.23 7.55
C ARG A 46 -0.53 2.61 9.00
N GLU A 47 0.72 2.64 9.44
CA GLU A 47 1.09 3.01 10.81
C GLU A 47 0.67 4.46 11.11
N GLN A 48 0.85 5.38 10.16
CA GLN A 48 0.39 6.76 10.32
C GLN A 48 -1.13 6.86 10.50
N ILE A 49 -1.91 6.11 9.72
CA ILE A 49 -3.38 6.06 9.85
C ILE A 49 -3.78 5.52 11.22
N GLN A 50 -3.12 4.48 11.71
CA GLN A 50 -3.40 3.91 13.04
C GLN A 50 -3.01 4.84 14.19
N ASN A 51 -1.97 5.67 14.03
CA ASN A 51 -1.51 6.60 15.05
C ASN A 51 -2.39 7.85 15.19
N ILE A 52 -3.21 8.18 14.17
CA ILE A 52 -4.12 9.34 14.18
C ILE A 52 -5.57 8.97 14.50
N GLU A 53 -5.90 7.67 14.52
CA GLU A 53 -7.15 7.12 15.02
C GLU A 53 -7.18 7.11 16.56
#